data_AF-A0A7C2K0B3-F1
#
_entry.id   AF-A0A7C2K0B3-F1
#
_cell.length_a   1.000
_cell.length_b   1.000
_cell.length_c   1.000
_cell.angle_alpha   90.00
_cell.angle_beta   90.00
_cell.angle_gamma   90.00
#
_symmetry.space_group_name_H-M   'P 1'
#
loop_
_entity.id
_entity.type
_entity.pdbx_description
1 polymer ?
#
loop_
_entity_poly.entity_id
_entity_poly.type
_entity_poly.pdbx_seq_one_letter_code
_entity_poly.pdbx_strand_id
1 'polypeptide(L)'
;MRRYGTCWAASAAKRFGPGGAWLVAGLTLVGAVADVATAQPPRATRVSYTPEQTKGFIEDLTNGFMDDIDRRRFQGIDVGTQTLTPEMRNVRPLIRDFADEVSQLGYDLNDELRRIPTLRNLLTDAYKVSALAASLDKTVQRVNDHQLLATEFQNLDAAWRELAYRLGNVRGINRTITDRIAALNTLNDQISEAINIRPQVNRRDLSEKTYDLANDLRNLIDDVQVELGSRDSQRILVGLNRARSQVVSIARMIEDNTISADTITEEYKQFRALWYPERAKLQEYDNRYFERSLRRISQTDGEIHQLLLLPTKVDNTQLLYLTSALRKDIDEFFDRTSLRLLMTLPQSDRVAGVASEFYGVCEHFIDEVESNAPYDQLVDSFRYIEDAQRNFTYVFRDMQSREALAALANIEQTIEALRSSMQVQTDQFDRRRAADLAASVETTADQLEWAANRWLSRDPQSFRNACLQSIKQMRTQTAQLHQGIIGGASVNQLRVQSEQLYDTWRTVYNYLIKCQTDDRPTLGRLSSKITPALVELRTMITQ
;
A
#
# COMPACT_ATOMS: atom_id res chain seq x y z
N MET A 1 -35.80 -30.83 33.49
CA MET A 1 -36.05 -31.99 32.59
C MET A 1 -37.24 -31.66 31.69
N ARG A 2 -37.04 -31.75 30.35
CA ARG A 2 -37.98 -32.07 29.25
C ARG A 2 -39.38 -31.40 29.24
N ARG A 3 -39.70 -30.54 28.25
CA ARG A 3 -40.32 -30.83 26.91
C ARG A 3 -41.56 -31.74 27.04
N TYR A 4 -42.75 -31.52 26.46
CA TYR A 4 -43.31 -30.84 25.27
C TYR A 4 -44.73 -30.35 25.68
N GLY A 5 -45.53 -29.54 25.00
CA GLY A 5 -45.62 -29.04 23.63
C GLY A 5 -47.13 -28.81 23.36
N THR A 6 -47.50 -27.78 22.60
CA THR A 6 -48.86 -27.61 22.09
C THR A 6 -48.85 -26.93 20.72
N CYS A 7 -49.49 -27.61 19.77
CA CYS A 7 -49.90 -27.14 18.45
C CYS A 7 -50.86 -25.95 18.55
N TRP A 8 -50.85 -25.04 17.57
CA TRP A 8 -52.04 -24.38 17.04
C TRP A 8 -51.83 -24.04 15.55
N ALA A 9 -52.94 -23.97 14.83
CA ALA A 9 -53.06 -24.21 13.40
C ALA A 9 -53.34 -22.94 12.56
N ALA A 10 -52.97 -23.07 11.27
CA ALA A 10 -53.71 -22.69 10.05
C ALA A 10 -54.06 -21.23 9.66
N SER A 11 -53.94 -21.04 8.33
CA SER A 11 -54.49 -20.01 7.42
C SER A 11 -53.74 -18.67 7.34
N ALA A 12 -53.44 -18.09 6.18
CA ALA A 12 -54.13 -18.11 4.89
C ALA A 12 -53.18 -18.07 3.68
N ALA A 13 -53.51 -18.89 2.68
CA ALA A 13 -52.94 -18.88 1.34
C ALA A 13 -53.68 -17.86 0.44
N LYS A 14 -52.94 -17.05 -0.32
CA LYS A 14 -53.46 -16.33 -1.48
C LYS A 14 -52.87 -16.95 -2.76
N ARG A 15 -53.77 -17.44 -3.61
CA ARG A 15 -53.55 -17.92 -4.98
C ARG A 15 -53.58 -16.75 -5.96
N PHE A 16 -52.60 -16.68 -6.84
CA PHE A 16 -52.64 -16.18 -8.23
C PHE A 16 -51.51 -16.99 -8.92
N GLY A 17 -51.73 -17.92 -9.84
CA GLY A 17 -52.37 -17.82 -11.15
C GLY A 17 -51.27 -18.10 -12.20
N PRO A 18 -51.27 -19.23 -12.94
CA PRO A 18 -50.21 -19.59 -13.86
C PRO A 18 -50.51 -19.06 -15.27
N GLY A 19 -49.59 -18.32 -15.87
CA GLY A 19 -49.74 -17.89 -17.26
C GLY A 19 -48.70 -16.85 -17.66
N GLY A 20 -47.71 -17.25 -18.45
CA GLY A 20 -46.72 -16.32 -18.99
C GLY A 20 -45.47 -17.00 -19.55
N ALA A 21 -45.67 -17.99 -20.43
CA ALA A 21 -44.60 -18.44 -21.31
C ALA A 21 -44.31 -17.34 -22.33
N TRP A 22 -43.20 -16.63 -22.18
CA TRP A 22 -42.69 -15.73 -23.22
C TRP A 22 -41.66 -16.47 -24.08
N LEU A 23 -42.08 -16.68 -25.33
CA LEU A 23 -41.28 -17.13 -26.46
C LEU A 23 -40.12 -16.17 -26.72
N VAL A 24 -38.90 -16.70 -26.73
CA VAL A 24 -37.72 -16.04 -27.30
C VAL A 24 -37.84 -16.14 -28.82
N ALA A 25 -38.29 -15.05 -29.45
CA ALA A 25 -38.26 -14.92 -30.90
C ALA A 25 -36.85 -14.50 -31.33
N GLY A 26 -36.14 -15.43 -31.98
CA GLY A 26 -34.88 -15.17 -32.65
C GLY A 26 -35.10 -14.29 -33.88
N LEU A 27 -34.49 -13.11 -33.88
CA LEU A 27 -34.32 -12.27 -35.05
C LEU A 27 -32.92 -12.53 -35.63
N THR A 28 -32.89 -13.35 -36.66
CA THR A 28 -31.74 -13.51 -37.57
C THR A 28 -31.75 -12.35 -38.56
N LEU A 29 -30.84 -11.39 -38.37
CA LEU A 29 -30.52 -10.38 -39.37
C LEU A 29 -29.23 -10.79 -40.08
N VAL A 30 -29.41 -11.37 -41.27
CA VAL A 30 -28.37 -11.54 -42.29
C VAL A 30 -28.21 -10.19 -42.98
N GLY A 31 -27.02 -9.59 -42.91
CA GLY A 31 -26.73 -8.33 -43.58
C GLY A 31 -25.22 -8.03 -43.63
N ALA A 32 -24.63 -8.34 -44.78
CA ALA A 32 -23.41 -7.78 -45.39
C ALA A 32 -22.19 -7.53 -44.48
N VAL A 33 -21.24 -8.47 -44.52
CA VAL A 33 -19.85 -8.28 -44.10
C VAL A 33 -19.17 -7.37 -45.13
N ALA A 34 -18.95 -6.11 -44.77
CA ALA A 34 -17.92 -5.30 -45.40
C ALA A 34 -16.62 -5.52 -44.61
N ASP A 35 -15.58 -6.00 -45.28
CA ASP A 35 -14.22 -6.17 -44.75
C ASP A 35 -13.68 -4.82 -44.25
N VAL A 36 -13.89 -4.55 -42.97
CA VAL A 36 -13.07 -3.60 -42.21
C VAL A 36 -12.03 -4.44 -41.51
N ALA A 37 -10.80 -4.37 -42.02
CA ALA A 37 -9.63 -4.94 -41.37
C ALA A 37 -9.49 -4.35 -39.96
N THR A 38 -10.02 -5.07 -38.97
CA THR A 38 -9.77 -4.80 -37.57
C THR A 38 -8.34 -5.21 -37.29
N ALA A 39 -7.43 -4.23 -37.32
CA ALA A 39 -6.11 -4.39 -36.75
C ALA A 39 -6.30 -4.84 -35.29
N GLN A 40 -5.97 -6.11 -35.01
CA GLN A 40 -5.91 -6.63 -33.65
C GLN A 40 -5.02 -5.68 -32.84
N PRO A 41 -5.51 -5.13 -31.70
CA PRO A 41 -4.63 -4.38 -30.83
C PRO A 41 -3.47 -5.29 -30.43
N PRO A 42 -2.22 -4.80 -30.42
CA PRO A 42 -1.07 -5.62 -30.09
C PRO A 42 -1.30 -6.24 -28.71
N ARG A 43 -1.32 -7.59 -28.66
CA ARG A 43 -1.33 -8.32 -27.40
C ARG A 43 -0.16 -7.82 -26.58
N ALA A 44 -0.44 -7.16 -25.46
CA ALA A 44 0.57 -6.73 -24.51
C ALA A 44 1.32 -7.97 -24.02
N THR A 45 2.51 -8.20 -24.55
CA THR A 45 3.46 -9.17 -24.04
C THR A 45 3.85 -8.72 -22.63
N ARG A 46 3.27 -9.39 -21.62
CA ARG A 46 3.65 -9.24 -20.22
C ARG A 46 5.05 -9.86 -20.04
N VAL A 47 6.02 -9.03 -19.70
CA VAL A 47 7.41 -9.45 -19.47
C VAL A 47 7.49 -10.06 -18.07
N SER A 48 7.89 -11.33 -17.99
CA SER A 48 8.42 -11.92 -16.75
C SER A 48 9.92 -11.69 -16.72
N TYR A 49 10.43 -11.13 -15.62
CA TYR A 49 11.86 -10.98 -15.41
C TYR A 49 12.52 -12.35 -15.31
N THR A 50 13.64 -12.50 -16.00
CA THR A 50 14.48 -13.70 -15.86
C THR A 50 15.26 -13.63 -14.54
N PRO A 51 15.61 -14.79 -13.92
CA PRO A 51 16.39 -14.81 -12.69
C PRO A 51 17.69 -13.99 -12.76
N GLU A 52 18.29 -13.89 -13.95
CA GLU A 52 19.51 -13.12 -14.22
C GLU A 52 19.28 -11.61 -14.18
N GLN A 53 18.12 -11.12 -14.61
CA GLN A 53 17.76 -9.70 -14.53
C GLN A 53 17.49 -9.27 -13.09
N THR A 54 16.81 -10.11 -12.30
CA THR A 54 16.57 -9.86 -10.87
C THR A 54 17.87 -9.94 -10.07
N LYS A 55 18.75 -10.89 -10.41
CA LYS A 55 20.10 -10.95 -9.83
C LYS A 55 20.92 -9.72 -10.18
N GLY A 56 20.90 -9.28 -11.44
CA GLY A 56 21.51 -8.02 -11.88
C GLY A 56 20.95 -6.79 -11.14
N PHE A 57 19.65 -6.79 -10.84
CA PHE A 57 19.00 -5.75 -10.04
C PHE A 57 19.48 -5.71 -8.58
N ILE A 58 19.56 -6.87 -7.92
CA ILE A 58 20.07 -6.98 -6.54
C ILE A 58 21.57 -6.64 -6.52
N GLU A 59 22.34 -7.11 -7.50
CA GLU A 59 23.77 -6.80 -7.66
C GLU A 59 24.01 -5.31 -7.93
N ASP A 60 23.20 -4.65 -8.76
CA ASP A 60 23.32 -3.21 -9.02
C ASP A 60 22.93 -2.37 -7.78
N LEU A 61 21.94 -2.81 -7.00
CA LEU A 61 21.58 -2.20 -5.71
C LEU A 61 22.65 -2.40 -4.63
N THR A 62 23.33 -3.54 -4.62
CA THR A 62 24.27 -3.92 -3.54
C THR A 62 25.74 -3.64 -3.85
N ASN A 63 26.20 -3.73 -5.11
CA ASN A 63 27.63 -3.69 -5.44
C ASN A 63 28.20 -2.29 -5.60
N GLY A 64 27.36 -1.27 -5.82
CA GLY A 64 27.87 0.05 -6.10
C GLY A 64 27.31 1.18 -5.21
N PHE A 65 26.31 0.88 -4.39
CA PHE A 65 25.65 1.89 -3.55
C PHE A 65 25.96 1.74 -2.05
N MET A 66 25.72 0.55 -1.47
CA MET A 66 25.89 0.33 -0.04
C MET A 66 27.36 0.29 0.41
N ASP A 67 28.24 -0.13 -0.50
CA ASP A 67 29.68 -0.30 -0.23
C ASP A 67 30.38 0.99 0.24
N ASP A 68 29.86 2.17 -0.13
CA ASP A 68 30.48 3.48 0.11
C ASP A 68 29.80 4.30 1.22
N ILE A 69 28.51 4.03 1.53
CA ILE A 69 27.84 4.58 2.74
C ILE A 69 28.47 3.98 3.99
N ASP A 70 28.69 2.67 3.97
CA ASP A 70 29.33 1.96 5.08
C ASP A 70 30.76 2.46 5.29
N ARG A 71 31.53 2.63 4.21
CA ARG A 71 32.90 3.18 4.29
C ARG A 71 32.96 4.56 4.95
N ARG A 72 31.94 5.41 4.81
CA ARG A 72 31.91 6.73 5.47
C ARG A 72 31.39 6.71 6.89
N ARG A 73 30.43 5.84 7.25
CA ARG A 73 29.97 5.71 8.64
C ARG A 73 31.11 5.27 9.57
N PHE A 74 32.03 4.46 9.06
CA PHE A 74 33.18 3.96 9.81
C PHE A 74 34.48 4.73 9.55
N GLN A 75 34.47 5.80 8.74
CA GLN A 75 35.65 6.67 8.56
C GLN A 75 35.86 7.53 9.81
N GLY A 76 36.80 7.10 10.65
CA GLY A 76 37.15 7.73 11.93
C GLY A 76 37.04 6.78 13.13
N ILE A 77 36.41 5.62 12.94
CA ILE A 77 36.47 4.51 13.89
C ILE A 77 37.65 3.66 13.44
N ASP A 78 38.59 3.37 14.34
CA ASP A 78 39.77 2.58 14.06
C ASP A 78 39.36 1.09 13.94
N VAL A 79 38.69 0.75 12.83
CA VAL A 79 38.08 -0.58 12.59
C VAL A 79 39.14 -1.69 12.62
N GLY A 80 40.42 -1.34 12.38
CA GLY A 80 41.54 -2.25 12.38
C GLY A 80 42.00 -2.73 13.77
N THR A 81 41.56 -2.11 14.87
CA THR A 81 42.04 -2.44 16.24
C THR A 81 40.98 -3.08 17.14
N GLN A 82 39.72 -3.15 16.73
CA GLN A 82 38.66 -3.77 17.52
C GLN A 82 38.64 -5.30 17.34
N THR A 83 38.76 -6.02 18.47
CA THR A 83 38.61 -7.48 18.51
C THR A 83 37.18 -7.88 18.14
N LEU A 84 37.06 -8.81 17.17
CA LEU A 84 35.77 -9.37 16.74
C LEU A 84 34.97 -9.90 17.93
N THR A 85 33.82 -9.27 18.20
CA THR A 85 32.96 -9.67 19.33
C THR A 85 32.39 -11.08 19.07
N PRO A 86 32.13 -11.87 20.12
CA PRO A 86 31.57 -13.22 19.96
C PRO A 86 30.19 -13.19 19.28
N GLU A 87 29.38 -12.16 19.53
CA GLU A 87 28.08 -11.94 18.88
C GLU A 87 28.25 -11.79 17.37
N MET A 88 29.22 -10.99 16.92
CA MET A 88 29.48 -10.80 15.49
C MET A 88 29.93 -12.08 14.77
N ARG A 89 30.61 -13.00 15.46
CA ARG A 89 30.94 -14.33 14.88
C ARG A 89 29.69 -15.16 14.63
N ASN A 90 28.72 -15.08 15.53
CA ASN A 90 27.48 -15.84 15.43
C ASN A 90 26.55 -15.24 14.37
N VAL A 91 26.54 -13.92 14.22
CA VAL A 91 25.59 -13.21 13.34
C VAL A 91 26.00 -13.23 11.87
N ARG A 92 27.31 -13.21 11.57
CA ARG A 92 27.83 -13.26 10.19
C ARG A 92 27.24 -14.38 9.31
N PRO A 93 27.22 -15.65 9.74
CA PRO A 93 26.57 -16.69 8.95
C PRO A 93 25.06 -16.49 8.85
N LEU A 94 24.40 -16.08 9.94
CA LEU A 94 22.95 -15.90 9.97
C LEU A 94 22.46 -14.80 9.01
N ILE A 95 23.14 -13.65 8.94
CA ILE A 95 22.76 -12.56 8.04
C ILE A 95 22.96 -12.94 6.57
N ARG A 96 23.99 -13.73 6.29
CA ARG A 96 24.24 -14.25 4.94
C ARG A 96 23.14 -15.21 4.52
N ASP A 97 22.80 -16.16 5.37
CA ASP A 97 21.72 -17.12 5.13
C ASP A 97 20.38 -16.38 4.95
N PHE A 98 20.12 -15.35 5.78
CA PHE A 98 18.93 -14.50 5.64
C PHE A 98 18.90 -13.75 4.30
N ALA A 99 20.03 -13.16 3.86
CA ALA A 99 20.12 -12.45 2.59
C ALA A 99 19.90 -13.37 1.38
N ASP A 100 20.44 -14.59 1.43
CA ASP A 100 20.24 -15.61 0.40
C ASP A 100 18.76 -16.05 0.37
N GLU A 101 18.17 -16.31 1.53
CA GLU A 101 16.80 -16.83 1.65
C GLU A 101 15.74 -15.79 1.25
N VAL A 102 15.94 -14.51 1.58
CA VAL A 102 15.01 -13.44 1.18
C VAL A 102 15.12 -13.13 -0.32
N SER A 103 16.29 -13.34 -0.91
CA SER A 103 16.48 -13.25 -2.37
C SER A 103 15.73 -14.38 -3.06
N GLN A 104 15.77 -15.60 -2.51
CA GLN A 104 14.97 -16.74 -2.99
C GLN A 104 13.46 -16.49 -2.86
N LEU A 105 13.02 -15.92 -1.73
CA LEU A 105 11.63 -15.48 -1.56
C LEU A 105 11.20 -14.51 -2.68
N GLY A 106 12.07 -13.55 -3.06
CA GLY A 106 11.79 -12.63 -4.16
C GLY A 106 11.57 -13.31 -5.52
N TYR A 107 12.28 -14.40 -5.81
CA TYR A 107 12.05 -15.19 -7.03
C TYR A 107 10.72 -15.94 -6.97
N ASP A 108 10.43 -16.61 -5.85
CA ASP A 108 9.20 -17.39 -5.68
C ASP A 108 7.96 -16.47 -5.74
N LEU A 109 8.03 -15.28 -5.14
CA LEU A 109 6.97 -14.27 -5.23
C LEU A 109 6.75 -13.76 -6.65
N ASN A 110 7.83 -13.54 -7.42
CA ASN A 110 7.74 -13.10 -8.80
C ASN A 110 7.12 -14.17 -9.71
N ASP A 111 7.39 -15.45 -9.47
CA ASP A 111 6.77 -16.56 -10.20
C ASP A 111 5.27 -16.67 -9.88
N GLU A 112 4.91 -16.51 -8.60
CA GLU A 112 3.52 -16.54 -8.13
C GLU A 112 2.71 -15.29 -8.49
N LEU A 113 3.37 -14.21 -8.89
CA LEU A 113 2.76 -12.95 -9.31
C LEU A 113 1.71 -13.11 -10.42
N ARG A 114 1.90 -14.12 -11.28
CA ARG A 114 0.96 -14.44 -12.37
C ARG A 114 -0.36 -15.00 -11.84
N ARG A 115 -0.33 -15.73 -10.72
CA ARG A 115 -1.49 -16.36 -10.10
C ARG A 115 -2.15 -15.43 -9.09
N ILE A 116 -1.35 -14.68 -8.34
CA ILE A 116 -1.83 -13.82 -7.24
C ILE A 116 -1.33 -12.38 -7.50
N PRO A 117 -2.13 -11.55 -8.22
CA PRO A 117 -1.81 -10.15 -8.48
C PRO A 117 -1.49 -9.33 -7.23
N THR A 118 -2.13 -9.63 -6.09
CA THR A 118 -1.92 -8.92 -4.82
C THR A 118 -0.51 -9.04 -4.26
N LEU A 119 0.30 -9.99 -4.75
CA LEU A 119 1.72 -10.09 -4.39
C LEU A 119 2.57 -8.95 -4.98
N ARG A 120 2.05 -8.16 -5.93
CA ARG A 120 2.82 -7.10 -6.61
C ARG A 120 3.41 -6.07 -5.67
N ASN A 121 2.64 -5.57 -4.72
CA ASN A 121 3.14 -4.59 -3.74
C ASN A 121 4.15 -5.21 -2.78
N LEU A 122 3.92 -6.47 -2.40
CA LEU A 122 4.77 -7.21 -1.48
C LEU A 122 6.09 -7.63 -2.11
N LEU A 123 6.13 -7.79 -3.43
CA LEU A 123 7.37 -8.06 -4.17
C LEU A 123 8.34 -6.88 -4.08
N THR A 124 7.84 -5.64 -4.19
CA THR A 124 8.66 -4.44 -4.00
C THR A 124 9.24 -4.39 -2.58
N ASP A 125 8.42 -4.68 -1.58
CA ASP A 125 8.85 -4.71 -0.18
C ASP A 125 9.87 -5.85 0.06
N ALA A 126 9.69 -7.02 -0.56
CA ALA A 126 10.66 -8.12 -0.52
C ALA A 126 12.01 -7.74 -1.14
N TYR A 127 12.03 -7.02 -2.25
CA TYR A 127 13.26 -6.51 -2.84
C TYR A 127 13.94 -5.44 -1.97
N LYS A 128 13.17 -4.57 -1.30
CA LYS A 128 13.72 -3.63 -0.32
C LYS A 128 14.39 -4.36 0.84
N VAL A 129 13.76 -5.39 1.41
CA VAL A 129 14.35 -6.20 2.48
C VAL A 129 15.59 -6.96 1.98
N SER A 130 15.55 -7.52 0.76
CA SER A 130 16.71 -8.17 0.14
C SER A 130 17.91 -7.23 -0.01
N ALA A 131 17.68 -6.00 -0.48
CA ALA A 131 18.73 -5.00 -0.59
C ALA A 131 19.31 -4.60 0.77
N LEU A 132 18.45 -4.45 1.80
CA LEU A 132 18.89 -4.17 3.18
C LEU A 132 19.73 -5.33 3.75
N ALA A 133 19.27 -6.57 3.59
CA ALA A 133 19.98 -7.76 4.08
C ALA A 133 21.34 -7.94 3.40
N ALA A 134 21.40 -7.82 2.07
CA ALA A 134 22.63 -7.98 1.31
C ALA A 134 23.61 -6.82 1.55
N SER A 135 23.12 -5.61 1.83
CA SER A 135 23.95 -4.52 2.34
C SER A 135 24.57 -4.90 3.68
N LEU A 136 23.72 -5.32 4.62
CA LEU A 136 24.13 -5.58 5.99
C LEU A 136 25.15 -6.71 6.04
N ASP A 137 24.97 -7.78 5.26
CA ASP A 137 25.98 -8.85 5.14
C ASP A 137 27.36 -8.27 4.79
N LYS A 138 27.46 -7.40 3.77
CA LYS A 138 28.73 -6.75 3.40
C LYS A 138 29.28 -5.87 4.52
N THR A 139 28.44 -5.12 5.21
CA THR A 139 28.85 -4.26 6.33
C THR A 139 29.40 -5.09 7.49
N VAL A 140 28.72 -6.17 7.85
CA VAL A 140 29.05 -7.08 8.94
C VAL A 140 30.38 -7.79 8.68
N GLN A 141 30.78 -8.02 7.43
CA GLN A 141 32.12 -8.53 7.12
C GLN A 141 33.25 -7.54 7.43
N ARG A 142 32.95 -6.23 7.47
CA ARG A 142 33.94 -5.16 7.66
C ARG A 142 34.01 -4.65 9.09
N VAL A 143 32.87 -4.63 9.77
CA VAL A 143 32.75 -4.14 11.15
C VAL A 143 32.88 -5.31 12.10
N ASN A 144 33.68 -5.14 13.15
CA ASN A 144 33.95 -6.19 14.14
C ASN A 144 33.07 -6.09 15.40
N ASP A 145 32.38 -4.96 15.59
CA ASP A 145 31.51 -4.67 16.73
C ASP A 145 30.02 -4.58 16.28
N HIS A 146 29.16 -5.40 16.88
CA HIS A 146 27.73 -5.45 16.59
C HIS A 146 26.99 -4.18 17.08
N GLN A 147 27.50 -3.51 18.12
CA GLN A 147 26.84 -2.33 18.69
C GLN A 147 26.80 -1.17 17.69
N LEU A 148 27.83 -1.08 16.85
CA LEU A 148 27.91 -0.08 15.79
C LEU A 148 26.90 -0.33 14.65
N LEU A 149 26.34 -1.54 14.57
CA LEU A 149 25.37 -1.95 13.56
C LEU A 149 23.95 -2.12 14.12
N ALA A 150 23.72 -1.75 15.39
CA ALA A 150 22.45 -2.01 16.07
C ALA A 150 21.26 -1.36 15.35
N THR A 151 21.44 -0.18 14.75
CA THR A 151 20.37 0.51 14.03
C THR A 151 20.03 -0.20 12.72
N GLU A 152 21.03 -0.73 12.01
CA GLU A 152 20.87 -1.44 10.75
C GLU A 152 20.15 -2.77 10.96
N PHE A 153 20.51 -3.51 12.02
CA PHE A 153 19.78 -4.72 12.40
C PHE A 153 18.34 -4.42 12.83
N GLN A 154 18.10 -3.34 13.59
CA GLN A 154 16.74 -2.92 13.95
C GLN A 154 15.89 -2.58 12.73
N ASN A 155 16.46 -1.88 11.75
CA ASN A 155 15.76 -1.54 10.51
C ASN A 155 15.44 -2.78 9.68
N LEU A 156 16.36 -3.76 9.61
CA LEU A 156 16.13 -5.02 8.92
C LEU A 156 15.00 -5.82 9.60
N ASP A 157 15.04 -5.95 10.92
CA ASP A 157 14.02 -6.65 11.72
C ASP A 157 12.63 -6.02 11.52
N ALA A 158 12.52 -4.69 11.62
CA ALA A 158 11.26 -3.98 11.40
C ALA A 158 10.70 -4.20 9.99
N ALA A 159 11.54 -4.03 8.96
CA ALA A 159 11.12 -4.18 7.57
C ALA A 159 10.73 -5.63 7.25
N TRP A 160 11.46 -6.61 7.78
CA TRP A 160 11.13 -8.02 7.61
C TRP A 160 9.82 -8.39 8.32
N ARG A 161 9.63 -8.01 9.58
CA ARG A 161 8.42 -8.35 10.35
C ARG A 161 7.16 -7.80 9.69
N GLU A 162 7.23 -6.57 9.19
CA GLU A 162 6.13 -5.96 8.43
C GLU A 162 5.81 -6.75 7.16
N LEU A 163 6.84 -7.10 6.37
CA LEU A 163 6.68 -7.90 5.17
C LEU A 163 6.13 -9.30 5.48
N ALA A 164 6.68 -9.98 6.49
CA ALA A 164 6.28 -11.32 6.89
C ALA A 164 4.81 -11.35 7.36
N TYR A 165 4.38 -10.33 8.11
CA TYR A 165 2.98 -10.17 8.50
C TYR A 165 2.08 -9.97 7.29
N ARG A 166 2.44 -9.06 6.37
CA ARG A 166 1.66 -8.81 5.15
C ARG A 166 1.58 -10.05 4.27
N LEU A 167 2.69 -10.76 4.04
CA LEU A 167 2.73 -12.00 3.29
C LEU A 167 1.92 -13.11 3.97
N GLY A 168 2.01 -13.24 5.29
CA GLY A 168 1.22 -14.22 6.06
C GLY A 168 -0.28 -14.03 5.94
N ASN A 169 -0.73 -12.81 5.63
CA ASN A 169 -2.14 -12.49 5.40
C ASN A 169 -2.59 -12.69 3.94
N VAL A 170 -1.67 -12.94 2.99
CA VAL A 170 -2.07 -13.20 1.60
C VAL A 170 -2.53 -14.64 1.43
N ARG A 171 -3.78 -14.78 0.99
CA ARG A 171 -4.38 -16.09 0.72
C ARG A 171 -3.89 -16.69 -0.59
N GLY A 172 -3.83 -18.02 -0.62
CA GLY A 172 -3.49 -18.78 -1.82
C GLY A 172 -1.99 -18.90 -2.08
N ILE A 173 -1.13 -18.27 -1.26
CA ILE A 173 0.32 -18.41 -1.34
C ILE A 173 0.71 -19.89 -1.33
N ASN A 174 1.65 -20.25 -2.21
CA ASN A 174 2.17 -21.61 -2.28
C ASN A 174 2.92 -21.96 -0.99
N ARG A 175 2.81 -23.22 -0.56
CA ARG A 175 3.49 -23.76 0.62
C ARG A 175 4.99 -23.46 0.63
N THR A 176 5.65 -23.48 -0.52
CA THR A 176 7.08 -23.11 -0.63
C THR A 176 7.37 -21.72 -0.07
N ILE A 177 6.56 -20.71 -0.44
CA ILE A 177 6.72 -19.34 0.08
C ILE A 177 6.40 -19.30 1.57
N THR A 178 5.37 -20.00 2.03
CA THR A 178 5.04 -20.10 3.46
C THR A 178 6.18 -20.69 4.28
N ASP A 179 6.79 -21.78 3.79
CA ASP A 179 7.92 -22.44 4.44
C ASP A 179 9.15 -21.50 4.48
N ARG A 180 9.39 -20.71 3.41
CA ARG A 180 10.45 -19.69 3.41
C ARG A 180 10.21 -18.55 4.38
N ILE A 181 8.97 -18.05 4.48
CA ILE A 181 8.61 -17.03 5.47
C ILE A 181 8.91 -17.56 6.88
N ALA A 182 8.59 -18.83 7.16
CA ALA A 182 8.90 -19.45 8.44
C ALA A 182 10.42 -19.59 8.69
N ALA A 183 11.20 -19.97 7.67
CA ALA A 183 12.65 -20.03 7.75
C ALA A 183 13.27 -18.64 8.02
N LEU A 184 12.83 -17.62 7.29
CA LEU A 184 13.28 -16.24 7.48
C LEU A 184 12.89 -15.67 8.83
N ASN A 185 11.69 -15.99 9.37
CA ASN A 185 11.32 -15.62 10.74
C ASN A 185 12.27 -16.25 11.76
N THR A 186 12.60 -17.53 11.59
CA THR A 186 13.55 -18.23 12.48
C THR A 186 14.94 -17.57 12.41
N LEU A 187 15.45 -17.27 11.21
CA LEU A 187 16.73 -16.59 11.04
C LEU A 187 16.73 -15.19 11.66
N ASN A 188 15.66 -14.42 11.45
CA ASN A 188 15.53 -13.07 12.01
C ASN A 188 15.48 -13.08 13.55
N ASP A 189 14.77 -14.05 14.15
CA ASP A 189 14.73 -14.21 15.61
C ASP A 189 16.10 -14.63 16.16
N GLN A 190 16.81 -15.53 15.48
CA GLN A 190 18.19 -15.93 15.84
C GLN A 190 19.17 -14.76 15.74
N ILE A 191 19.08 -13.93 14.69
CA ILE A 191 19.89 -12.72 14.54
C ILE A 191 19.61 -11.78 15.72
N SER A 192 18.33 -11.52 16.01
CA SER A 192 17.89 -10.64 17.08
C SER A 192 18.36 -11.10 18.46
N GLU A 193 18.28 -12.41 18.73
CA GLU A 193 18.79 -13.01 19.97
C GLU A 193 20.31 -12.85 20.09
N ALA A 194 21.05 -13.11 19.00
CA ALA A 194 22.52 -13.07 19.01
C ALA A 194 23.10 -11.67 19.28
N ILE A 195 22.39 -10.61 18.90
CA ILE A 195 22.79 -9.20 19.12
C ILE A 195 21.96 -8.50 20.20
N ASN A 196 21.08 -9.23 20.90
CA ASN A 196 20.19 -8.72 21.93
C ASN A 196 19.35 -7.51 21.48
N ILE A 197 18.81 -7.57 20.26
CA ILE A 197 17.85 -6.59 19.75
C ILE A 197 16.44 -7.12 20.00
N ARG A 198 15.58 -6.24 20.50
CA ARG A 198 14.16 -6.54 20.72
C ARG A 198 13.39 -6.46 19.39
N PRO A 199 12.27 -7.18 19.23
CA PRO A 199 11.39 -7.02 18.08
C PRO A 199 11.02 -5.55 17.83
N GLN A 200 11.18 -5.10 16.60
CA GLN A 200 10.93 -3.73 16.18
C GLN A 200 9.62 -3.61 15.40
N VAL A 201 8.94 -2.49 15.60
CA VAL A 201 7.81 -2.03 14.77
C VAL A 201 8.21 -0.74 14.07
N ASN A 202 7.59 -0.42 12.93
CA ASN A 202 7.83 0.83 12.23
C ASN A 202 7.27 2.01 13.04
N ARG A 203 8.07 2.51 13.99
CA ARG A 203 7.69 3.56 14.95
C ARG A 203 7.35 4.89 14.29
N ARG A 204 7.99 5.20 13.16
CA ARG A 204 7.75 6.46 12.45
C ARG A 204 6.32 6.50 11.93
N ASP A 205 5.94 5.50 11.14
CA ASP A 205 4.61 5.42 10.55
C ASP A 205 3.56 5.22 11.64
N LEU A 206 3.88 4.43 12.68
CA LEU A 206 3.01 4.25 13.84
C LEU A 206 2.77 5.57 14.58
N SER A 207 3.79 6.40 14.76
CA SER A 207 3.67 7.73 15.37
C SER A 207 2.77 8.65 14.55
N GLU A 208 3.02 8.74 13.24
CA GLU A 208 2.19 9.53 12.30
C GLU A 208 0.71 9.12 12.38
N LYS A 209 0.43 7.82 12.26
CA LYS A 209 -0.95 7.32 12.33
C LYS A 209 -1.60 7.50 13.69
N THR A 210 -0.83 7.41 14.78
CA THR A 210 -1.35 7.68 16.13
C THR A 210 -1.72 9.15 16.30
N TYR A 211 -0.97 10.09 15.71
CA TYR A 211 -1.35 11.51 15.70
C TYR A 211 -2.58 11.79 14.83
N ASP A 212 -2.67 11.15 13.66
CA ASP A 212 -3.86 11.24 12.80
C ASP A 212 -5.11 10.78 13.57
N LEU A 213 -5.02 9.64 14.26
CA LEU A 213 -6.11 9.11 15.09
C LEU A 213 -6.51 10.08 16.21
N ALA A 214 -5.53 10.71 16.88
CA ALA A 214 -5.80 11.68 17.93
C ALA A 214 -6.52 12.94 17.39
N ASN A 215 -6.18 13.37 16.17
CA ASN A 215 -6.82 14.48 15.48
C ASN A 215 -8.24 14.11 15.02
N ASP A 216 -8.44 12.90 14.48
CA ASP A 216 -9.76 12.42 14.07
C ASP A 216 -10.72 12.30 15.27
N LEU A 217 -10.23 11.80 16.40
CA LEU A 217 -11.00 11.79 17.66
C LEU A 217 -11.33 13.20 18.16
N ARG A 218 -10.43 14.17 17.96
CA ARG A 218 -10.71 15.57 18.31
C ARG A 218 -11.83 16.14 17.43
N ASN A 219 -11.76 15.91 16.12
CA ASN A 219 -12.80 16.35 15.20
C ASN A 219 -14.17 15.73 15.57
N LEU A 220 -14.19 14.43 15.91
CA LEU A 220 -15.40 13.78 16.40
C LEU A 220 -15.93 14.37 17.72
N ILE A 221 -15.05 14.74 18.64
CA ILE A 221 -15.42 15.43 19.88
C ILE A 221 -16.10 16.77 19.56
N ASP A 222 -15.54 17.53 18.63
CA ASP A 222 -16.10 18.82 18.21
C ASP A 222 -17.47 18.61 17.51
N ASP A 223 -17.60 17.61 16.64
CA ASP A 223 -18.86 17.23 16.00
C ASP A 223 -19.94 16.86 17.05
N VAL A 224 -19.59 16.03 18.04
CA VAL A 224 -20.50 15.61 19.12
C VAL A 224 -20.96 16.80 19.98
N GLN A 225 -20.10 17.79 20.21
CA GLN A 225 -20.47 19.01 20.94
C GLN A 225 -21.50 19.86 20.20
N VAL A 226 -21.41 19.90 18.87
CA VAL A 226 -22.29 20.69 18.02
C VAL A 226 -23.63 19.99 17.79
N GLU A 227 -23.60 18.69 17.53
CA GLU A 227 -24.75 17.93 17.04
C GLU A 227 -25.61 17.29 18.14
N LEU A 228 -25.07 17.02 19.34
CA LEU A 228 -25.80 16.37 20.42
C LEU A 228 -26.24 17.34 21.53
N GLY A 229 -27.48 17.17 21.99
CA GLY A 229 -28.03 17.88 23.15
C GLY A 229 -27.26 17.61 24.45
N SER A 230 -27.37 18.53 25.41
CA SER A 230 -26.42 18.71 26.53
C SER A 230 -26.31 17.58 27.57
N ARG A 231 -27.25 16.63 27.67
CA ARG A 231 -27.19 15.55 28.68
C ARG A 231 -26.54 14.27 28.17
N ASP A 232 -26.87 13.83 26.96
CA ASP A 232 -26.29 12.61 26.37
C ASP A 232 -24.90 12.88 25.79
N SER A 233 -24.66 14.09 25.28
CA SER A 233 -23.34 14.52 24.81
C SER A 233 -22.28 14.46 25.91
N GLN A 234 -22.58 14.89 27.14
CA GLN A 234 -21.60 14.89 28.23
C GLN A 234 -21.03 13.51 28.54
N ARG A 235 -21.86 12.45 28.51
CA ARG A 235 -21.39 11.08 28.80
C ARG A 235 -20.48 10.57 27.70
N ILE A 236 -20.88 10.74 26.44
CA ILE A 236 -20.10 10.33 25.27
C ILE A 236 -18.78 11.13 25.22
N LEU A 237 -18.84 12.44 25.45
CA LEU A 237 -17.66 13.32 25.46
C LEU A 237 -16.63 12.90 26.51
N VAL A 238 -17.04 12.44 27.69
CA VAL A 238 -16.10 11.92 28.69
C VAL A 238 -15.40 10.66 28.17
N GLY A 239 -16.14 9.76 27.52
CA GLY A 239 -15.58 8.55 26.90
C GLY A 239 -14.60 8.89 25.76
N LEU A 240 -14.99 9.78 24.85
CA LEU A 240 -14.16 10.24 23.73
C LEU A 240 -12.89 10.96 24.20
N ASN A 241 -12.98 11.82 25.21
CA ASN A 241 -11.80 12.49 25.76
C ASN A 241 -10.83 11.51 26.43
N ARG A 242 -11.33 10.46 27.08
CA ARG A 242 -10.48 9.38 27.62
C ARG A 242 -9.80 8.60 26.49
N ALA A 243 -10.55 8.19 25.46
CA ALA A 243 -10.00 7.49 24.31
C ALA A 243 -8.92 8.34 23.61
N ARG A 244 -9.17 9.63 23.38
CA ARG A 244 -8.18 10.55 22.80
C ARG A 244 -6.95 10.73 23.70
N SER A 245 -7.14 10.87 25.01
CA SER A 245 -6.02 10.99 25.96
C SER A 245 -5.14 9.74 25.95
N GLN A 246 -5.75 8.56 25.80
CA GLN A 246 -5.05 7.29 25.64
C GLN A 246 -4.21 7.26 24.36
N VAL A 247 -4.77 7.69 23.22
CA VAL A 247 -4.03 7.77 21.94
C VAL A 247 -2.85 8.74 22.02
N VAL A 248 -3.01 9.90 22.66
CA VAL A 248 -1.91 10.85 22.88
C VAL A 248 -0.82 10.26 23.79
N SER A 249 -1.21 9.44 24.77
CA SER A 249 -0.26 8.70 25.62
C SER A 249 0.55 7.71 24.79
N ILE A 250 -0.12 6.92 23.93
CA ILE A 250 0.51 5.98 23.00
C ILE A 250 1.51 6.72 22.09
N ALA A 251 1.13 7.85 21.51
CA ALA A 251 2.02 8.64 20.64
C ALA A 251 3.33 9.01 21.34
N ARG A 252 3.26 9.49 22.59
CA ARG A 252 4.44 9.81 23.41
C ARG A 252 5.29 8.59 23.72
N MET A 253 4.66 7.44 23.95
CA MET A 253 5.39 6.19 24.18
C MET A 253 6.14 5.72 22.94
N ILE A 254 5.59 5.95 21.76
CA ILE A 254 6.24 5.60 20.48
C ILE A 254 7.47 6.49 20.25
N GLU A 255 7.37 7.79 20.56
CA GLU A 255 8.50 8.73 20.51
C GLU A 255 9.63 8.33 21.47
N ASP A 256 9.30 7.71 22.60
CA ASP A 256 10.28 7.10 23.50
C ASP A 256 10.78 5.74 22.95
N ASN A 257 11.90 5.79 22.25
CA ASN A 257 12.58 4.63 21.67
C ASN A 257 13.00 3.55 22.68
N THR A 258 12.87 3.79 23.99
CA THR A 258 13.20 2.81 25.04
C THR A 258 12.05 1.86 25.40
N ILE A 259 10.80 2.25 25.10
CA ILE A 259 9.61 1.49 25.47
C ILE A 259 9.43 0.28 24.54
N SER A 260 9.00 -0.86 25.06
CA SER A 260 8.83 -2.08 24.25
C SER A 260 7.59 -2.03 23.33
N ALA A 261 7.67 -2.70 22.18
CA ALA A 261 6.53 -2.83 21.26
C ALA A 261 5.33 -3.55 21.92
N ASP A 262 5.57 -4.49 22.84
CA ASP A 262 4.52 -5.16 23.59
C ASP A 262 3.75 -4.19 24.48
N THR A 263 4.46 -3.27 25.16
CA THR A 263 3.82 -2.22 25.97
C THR A 263 2.95 -1.32 25.11
N ILE A 264 3.44 -0.87 23.96
CA ILE A 264 2.67 -0.06 23.01
C ILE A 264 1.42 -0.82 22.55
N THR A 265 1.56 -2.12 22.29
CA THR A 265 0.47 -3.00 21.86
C THR A 265 -0.60 -3.15 22.94
N GLU A 266 -0.22 -3.31 24.21
CA GLU A 266 -1.17 -3.38 25.32
C GLU A 266 -1.92 -2.05 25.53
N GLU A 267 -1.22 -0.93 25.45
CA GLU A 267 -1.85 0.39 25.54
C GLU A 267 -2.82 0.64 24.37
N TYR A 268 -2.51 0.14 23.18
CA TYR A 268 -3.41 0.17 22.03
C TYR A 268 -4.65 -0.70 22.23
N LYS A 269 -4.52 -1.90 22.82
CA LYS A 269 -5.68 -2.73 23.19
C LYS A 269 -6.58 -2.02 24.22
N GLN A 270 -5.99 -1.32 25.18
CA GLN A 270 -6.74 -0.51 26.15
C GLN A 270 -7.50 0.63 25.45
N PHE A 271 -6.88 1.31 24.48
CA PHE A 271 -7.57 2.29 23.66
C PHE A 271 -8.81 1.68 22.98
N ARG A 272 -8.67 0.53 22.30
CA ARG A 272 -9.80 -0.13 21.63
C ARG A 272 -10.93 -0.49 22.60
N ALA A 273 -10.60 -0.94 23.80
CA ALA A 273 -11.58 -1.23 24.84
C ALA A 273 -12.37 0.00 25.31
N LEU A 274 -11.75 1.19 25.30
CA LEU A 274 -12.42 2.46 25.58
C LEU A 274 -13.21 2.98 24.38
N TRP A 275 -12.69 2.79 23.17
CA TRP A 275 -13.22 3.36 21.94
C TRP A 275 -14.49 2.64 21.46
N TYR A 276 -14.48 1.30 21.40
CA TYR A 276 -15.56 0.53 20.78
C TYR A 276 -16.94 0.70 21.44
N PRO A 277 -17.06 0.81 22.78
CA PRO A 277 -18.34 1.13 23.40
C PRO A 277 -18.89 2.51 23.01
N GLU A 278 -18.03 3.51 22.86
CA GLU A 278 -18.46 4.87 22.48
C GLU A 278 -18.80 4.95 20.98
N ARG A 279 -18.04 4.24 20.14
CA ARG A 279 -18.36 4.04 18.73
C ARG A 279 -19.76 3.44 18.56
N ALA A 280 -20.07 2.36 19.26
CA ALA A 280 -21.37 1.69 19.15
C ALA A 280 -22.53 2.65 19.49
N LYS A 281 -22.39 3.45 20.54
CA LYS A 281 -23.39 4.48 20.90
C LYS A 281 -23.53 5.54 19.80
N LEU A 282 -22.42 5.99 19.22
CA LEU A 282 -22.45 7.00 18.16
C LEU A 282 -23.08 6.48 16.87
N GLN A 283 -22.96 5.19 16.58
CA GLN A 283 -23.62 4.54 15.45
C GLN A 283 -25.14 4.48 15.58
N GLU A 284 -25.69 4.57 16.80
CA GLU A 284 -27.15 4.64 17.02
C GLU A 284 -27.73 6.00 16.58
N TYR A 285 -26.90 7.04 16.45
CA TYR A 285 -27.32 8.34 15.97
C TYR A 285 -27.16 8.39 14.44
N ASP A 286 -28.28 8.50 13.72
CA ASP A 286 -28.30 8.71 12.27
C ASP A 286 -27.85 10.15 11.93
N ASN A 287 -26.54 10.41 12.07
CA ASN A 287 -25.94 11.71 11.80
C ASN A 287 -24.73 11.56 10.87
N ARG A 288 -24.80 12.24 9.72
CA ARG A 288 -23.77 12.22 8.67
C ARG A 288 -22.40 12.72 9.12
N TYR A 289 -22.33 13.66 10.07
CA TYR A 289 -21.05 14.13 10.60
C TYR A 289 -20.34 13.03 11.40
N PHE A 290 -21.11 12.28 12.21
CA PHE A 290 -20.57 11.13 12.94
C PHE A 290 -20.14 10.02 12.00
N GLU A 291 -20.97 9.66 11.00
CA GLU A 291 -20.61 8.66 10.00
C GLU A 291 -19.24 8.95 9.37
N ARG A 292 -19.01 10.20 8.94
CA ARG A 292 -17.74 10.62 8.34
C ARG A 292 -16.56 10.49 9.30
N SER A 293 -16.71 10.96 10.53
CA SER A 293 -15.64 10.95 11.54
C SER A 293 -15.36 9.51 12.04
N LEU A 294 -16.39 8.70 12.27
CA LEU A 294 -16.27 7.28 12.62
C LEU A 294 -15.55 6.48 11.53
N ARG A 295 -15.83 6.79 10.26
CA ARG A 295 -15.19 6.13 9.11
C ARG A 295 -13.69 6.41 9.05
N ARG A 296 -13.28 7.67 9.23
CA ARG A 296 -11.86 8.08 9.29
C ARG A 296 -11.13 7.41 10.44
N ILE A 297 -11.71 7.45 11.64
CA ILE A 297 -11.15 6.78 12.82
C ILE A 297 -10.97 5.29 12.57
N SER A 298 -11.95 4.63 11.94
CA SER A 298 -11.89 3.20 11.64
C SER A 298 -10.80 2.85 10.63
N GLN A 299 -10.53 3.72 9.65
CA GLN A 299 -9.42 3.57 8.72
C GLN A 299 -8.08 3.66 9.45
N THR A 300 -7.87 4.72 10.24
CA THR A 300 -6.62 4.93 10.98
C THR A 300 -6.40 3.84 12.06
N ASP A 301 -7.46 3.38 12.74
CA ASP A 301 -7.42 2.21 13.66
C ASP A 301 -6.97 0.94 12.92
N GLY A 302 -7.47 0.71 11.69
CA GLY A 302 -7.04 -0.42 10.85
C GLY A 302 -5.55 -0.36 10.51
N GLU A 303 -5.06 0.82 10.11
CA GLU A 303 -3.66 1.05 9.77
C GLU A 303 -2.72 0.85 10.98
N ILE A 304 -3.08 1.38 12.15
CA ILE A 304 -2.31 1.18 13.40
C ILE A 304 -2.31 -0.30 13.81
N HIS A 305 -3.46 -0.98 13.73
CA HIS A 305 -3.56 -2.41 14.05
C HIS A 305 -2.61 -3.25 13.16
N GLN A 306 -2.49 -2.90 11.88
CA GLN A 306 -1.55 -3.53 10.95
C GLN A 306 -0.09 -3.23 11.31
N LEU A 307 0.24 -1.98 11.63
CA LEU A 307 1.61 -1.59 12.01
C LEU A 307 2.07 -2.26 13.31
N LEU A 308 1.14 -2.58 14.21
CA LEU A 308 1.37 -3.35 15.43
C LEU A 308 1.37 -4.87 15.20
N LEU A 309 1.19 -5.33 13.97
CA LEU A 309 1.23 -6.75 13.58
C LEU A 309 0.22 -7.61 14.36
N LEU A 310 -0.92 -7.02 14.73
CA LEU A 310 -1.92 -7.69 15.56
C LEU A 310 -2.77 -8.67 14.74
N PRO A 311 -3.14 -9.85 15.28
CA PRO A 311 -3.94 -10.83 14.56
C PRO A 311 -5.25 -10.24 14.01
N THR A 312 -5.48 -10.41 12.71
CA THR A 312 -6.66 -9.87 12.04
C THR A 312 -7.92 -10.65 12.43
N LYS A 313 -8.90 -9.95 12.99
CA LYS A 313 -10.29 -10.40 13.03
C LYS A 313 -11.14 -9.36 12.33
N VAL A 314 -11.82 -9.79 11.28
CA VAL A 314 -12.79 -8.97 10.56
C VAL A 314 -13.95 -8.71 11.51
N ASP A 315 -14.18 -7.44 11.83
CA ASP A 315 -15.32 -7.05 12.64
C ASP A 315 -16.57 -6.98 11.75
N ASN A 316 -17.40 -8.03 11.83
CA ASN A 316 -18.61 -8.12 11.02
C ASN A 316 -19.60 -6.98 11.33
N THR A 317 -19.60 -6.45 12.55
CA THR A 317 -20.44 -5.32 12.96
C THR A 317 -20.05 -4.06 12.19
N GLN A 318 -18.74 -3.84 12.04
CA GLN A 318 -18.20 -2.74 11.26
C GLN A 318 -18.51 -2.90 9.77
N LEU A 319 -18.41 -4.13 9.23
CA LEU A 319 -18.76 -4.37 7.83
C LEU A 319 -20.23 -4.06 7.57
N LEU A 320 -21.15 -4.57 8.40
CA LEU A 320 -22.58 -4.28 8.30
C LEU A 320 -22.90 -2.78 8.34
N TYR A 321 -22.20 -2.04 9.19
CA TYR A 321 -22.37 -0.59 9.27
C TYR A 321 -21.84 0.13 8.02
N LEU A 322 -20.69 -0.30 7.48
CA LEU A 322 -20.10 0.30 6.30
C LEU A 322 -20.87 -0.05 5.02
N THR A 323 -21.44 -1.25 4.92
CA THR A 323 -22.30 -1.65 3.81
C THR A 323 -23.63 -0.91 3.83
N SER A 324 -24.23 -0.69 5.00
CA SER A 324 -25.45 0.12 5.10
C SER A 324 -25.20 1.59 4.76
N ALA A 325 -24.06 2.15 5.18
CA ALA A 325 -23.63 3.49 4.77
C ALA A 325 -23.38 3.56 3.25
N LEU A 326 -22.77 2.53 2.65
CA LEU A 326 -22.54 2.46 1.21
C LEU A 326 -23.86 2.50 0.44
N ARG A 327 -24.84 1.70 0.86
CA ARG A 327 -26.19 1.68 0.28
C ARG A 327 -26.82 3.08 0.30
N LYS A 328 -26.81 3.72 1.46
CA LYS A 328 -27.35 5.08 1.66
C LYS A 328 -26.64 6.12 0.77
N ASP A 329 -25.31 6.07 0.68
CA ASP A 329 -24.51 6.98 -0.16
C ASP A 329 -24.84 6.77 -1.66
N ILE A 330 -25.05 5.52 -2.10
CA ILE A 330 -25.43 5.16 -3.47
C ILE A 330 -26.85 5.67 -3.79
N ASP A 331 -27.81 5.41 -2.91
CA ASP A 331 -29.19 5.87 -3.07
C ASP A 331 -29.25 7.42 -3.12
N GLU A 332 -28.52 8.09 -2.22
CA GLU A 332 -28.41 9.56 -2.21
C GLU A 332 -27.82 10.10 -3.52
N PHE A 333 -26.82 9.42 -4.10
CA PHE A 333 -26.26 9.79 -5.39
C PHE A 333 -27.29 9.70 -6.51
N PHE A 334 -28.03 8.59 -6.59
CA PHE A 334 -29.04 8.39 -7.62
C PHE A 334 -30.22 9.35 -7.49
N ASP A 335 -30.68 9.64 -6.26
CA ASP A 335 -31.75 10.62 -6.00
C ASP A 335 -31.37 12.04 -6.44
N ARG A 336 -30.10 12.40 -6.31
CA ARG A 336 -29.58 13.73 -6.70
C ARG A 336 -29.26 13.84 -8.18
N THR A 337 -29.17 12.72 -8.88
CA THR A 337 -28.77 12.66 -10.27
C THR A 337 -29.99 12.67 -11.19
N SER A 338 -30.44 13.88 -11.57
CA SER A 338 -31.57 14.02 -12.50
C SER A 338 -31.23 13.57 -13.93
N LEU A 339 -32.24 13.11 -14.67
CA LEU A 339 -32.10 12.73 -16.09
C LEU A 339 -31.49 13.85 -16.95
N ARG A 340 -31.77 15.11 -16.62
CA ARG A 340 -31.20 16.28 -17.30
C ARG A 340 -29.68 16.36 -17.11
N LEU A 341 -29.18 16.07 -15.90
CA LEU A 341 -27.74 16.03 -15.63
C LEU A 341 -27.07 14.89 -16.39
N LEU A 342 -27.72 13.72 -16.44
CA LEU A 342 -27.22 12.56 -17.18
C LEU A 342 -27.05 12.83 -18.68
N MET A 343 -28.01 13.53 -19.29
CA MET A 343 -27.96 13.90 -20.70
C MET A 343 -26.84 14.89 -21.05
N THR A 344 -26.36 15.66 -20.06
CA THR A 344 -25.27 16.63 -20.26
C THR A 344 -23.87 16.01 -20.16
N LEU A 345 -23.77 14.75 -19.75
CA LEU A 345 -22.48 14.07 -19.62
C LEU A 345 -21.89 13.70 -20.99
N PRO A 346 -20.54 13.75 -21.16
CA PRO A 346 -19.87 13.39 -22.41
C PRO A 346 -20.11 11.94 -22.86
N GLN A 347 -20.45 11.05 -21.92
CA GLN A 347 -20.64 9.60 -22.13
C GLN A 347 -22.07 9.17 -21.78
N SER A 348 -23.06 9.97 -22.18
CA SER A 348 -24.48 9.75 -21.86
C SER A 348 -25.03 8.39 -22.32
N ASP A 349 -24.44 7.78 -23.34
CA ASP A 349 -24.74 6.45 -23.86
C ASP A 349 -24.34 5.31 -22.91
N ARG A 350 -23.32 5.52 -22.06
CA ARG A 350 -22.78 4.51 -21.13
C ARG A 350 -23.32 4.63 -19.71
N VAL A 351 -23.88 5.79 -19.36
CA VAL A 351 -24.37 6.14 -18.01
C VAL A 351 -25.26 5.04 -17.42
N ALA A 352 -26.29 4.60 -18.14
CA ALA A 352 -27.26 3.65 -17.60
C ALA A 352 -26.66 2.25 -17.35
N GLY A 353 -25.80 1.78 -18.26
CA GLY A 353 -25.13 0.49 -18.13
C GLY A 353 -24.17 0.47 -16.94
N VAL A 354 -23.31 1.48 -16.84
CA VAL A 354 -22.32 1.58 -15.75
C VAL A 354 -23.00 1.80 -14.39
N ALA A 355 -24.07 2.59 -14.34
CA ALA A 355 -24.86 2.77 -13.13
C ALA A 355 -25.51 1.45 -12.65
N SER A 356 -26.13 0.70 -13.58
CA SER A 356 -26.78 -0.58 -13.26
C SER A 356 -25.77 -1.64 -12.81
N GLU A 357 -24.60 -1.70 -13.45
CA GLU A 357 -23.52 -2.61 -13.08
C GLU A 357 -23.00 -2.29 -11.67
N PHE A 358 -22.68 -1.03 -11.41
CA PHE A 358 -22.17 -0.60 -10.09
C PHE A 358 -23.19 -0.87 -8.97
N TYR A 359 -24.45 -0.49 -9.17
CA TYR A 359 -25.51 -0.75 -8.18
C TYR A 359 -25.69 -2.24 -7.91
N GLY A 360 -25.73 -3.07 -8.96
CA GLY A 360 -25.92 -4.51 -8.83
C GLY A 360 -24.77 -5.20 -8.08
N VAL A 361 -23.54 -4.80 -8.34
CA VAL A 361 -22.36 -5.34 -7.63
C VAL A 361 -22.34 -4.91 -6.17
N CYS A 362 -22.74 -3.67 -5.86
CA CYS A 362 -22.86 -3.22 -4.48
C CYS A 362 -23.97 -3.94 -3.70
N GLU A 363 -25.16 -4.12 -4.27
CA GLU A 363 -26.25 -4.90 -3.63
C GLU A 363 -25.84 -6.36 -3.39
N HIS A 364 -25.18 -7.00 -4.37
CA HIS A 364 -24.67 -8.36 -4.19
C HIS A 364 -23.71 -8.47 -3.00
N PHE A 365 -22.77 -7.53 -2.86
CA PHE A 365 -21.86 -7.51 -1.72
C PHE A 365 -22.57 -7.23 -0.38
N ILE A 366 -23.56 -6.32 -0.37
CA ILE A 366 -24.38 -6.04 0.82
C ILE A 366 -25.08 -7.33 1.28
N ASP A 367 -25.72 -8.06 0.36
CA ASP A 367 -26.39 -9.33 0.64
C ASP A 367 -25.44 -10.39 1.21
N GLU A 368 -24.20 -10.45 0.71
CA GLU A 368 -23.19 -11.37 1.23
C GLU A 368 -22.71 -11.00 2.64
N VAL A 369 -22.54 -9.72 2.95
CA VAL A 369 -22.21 -9.26 4.30
C VAL A 369 -23.37 -9.55 5.27
N GLU A 370 -24.62 -9.27 4.86
CA GLU A 370 -25.81 -9.54 5.66
C GLU A 370 -26.04 -11.04 5.90
N SER A 371 -25.76 -11.88 4.91
CA SER A 371 -25.83 -13.35 5.04
C SER A 371 -24.62 -13.96 5.76
N ASN A 372 -23.67 -13.13 6.22
CA ASN A 372 -22.45 -13.55 6.90
C ASN A 372 -21.67 -14.57 6.06
N ALA A 373 -21.48 -14.24 4.78
CA ALA A 373 -20.73 -15.05 3.84
C ALA A 373 -19.29 -15.30 4.32
N PRO A 374 -18.66 -16.40 3.88
CA PRO A 374 -17.25 -16.64 4.12
C PRO A 374 -16.39 -15.44 3.67
N TYR A 375 -15.36 -15.10 4.44
CA TYR A 375 -14.54 -13.92 4.15
C TYR A 375 -13.86 -13.96 2.77
N ASP A 376 -13.50 -15.14 2.26
CA ASP A 376 -13.02 -15.30 0.88
C ASP A 376 -14.03 -14.80 -0.15
N GLN A 377 -15.30 -15.16 0.03
CA GLN A 377 -16.38 -14.72 -0.83
C GLN A 377 -16.57 -13.19 -0.73
N LEU A 378 -16.53 -12.64 0.50
CA LEU A 378 -16.61 -11.19 0.71
C LEU A 378 -15.49 -10.42 0.00
N VAL A 379 -14.25 -10.89 0.10
CA VAL A 379 -13.10 -10.25 -0.56
C VAL A 379 -13.23 -10.30 -2.08
N ASP A 380 -13.63 -11.44 -2.64
CA ASP A 380 -13.81 -11.58 -4.08
C ASP A 380 -14.97 -10.71 -4.59
N SER A 381 -16.10 -10.67 -3.88
CA SER A 381 -17.21 -9.78 -4.21
C SER A 381 -16.84 -8.29 -4.14
N PHE A 382 -16.04 -7.91 -3.15
CA PHE A 382 -15.55 -6.54 -3.04
C PHE A 382 -14.64 -6.12 -4.19
N ARG A 383 -13.83 -7.02 -4.75
CA ARG A 383 -13.00 -6.70 -5.94
C ARG A 383 -13.85 -6.26 -7.13
N TYR A 384 -15.02 -6.87 -7.32
CA TYR A 384 -15.95 -6.40 -8.35
C TYR A 384 -16.46 -4.98 -8.08
N ILE A 385 -16.66 -4.59 -6.80
CA ILE A 385 -17.01 -3.21 -6.45
C ILE A 385 -15.90 -2.27 -6.90
N GLU A 386 -14.64 -2.61 -6.62
CA GLU A 386 -13.49 -1.75 -6.97
C GLU A 386 -13.36 -1.55 -8.48
N ASP A 387 -13.57 -2.60 -9.26
CA ASP A 387 -13.54 -2.52 -10.73
C ASP A 387 -14.71 -1.69 -11.27
N ALA A 388 -15.92 -1.91 -10.75
CA ALA A 388 -17.11 -1.16 -11.15
C ALA A 388 -17.03 0.32 -10.74
N GLN A 389 -16.48 0.62 -9.55
CA GLN A 389 -16.28 1.98 -9.05
C GLN A 389 -15.42 2.81 -10.00
N ARG A 390 -14.33 2.27 -10.55
CA ARG A 390 -13.46 3.02 -11.47
C ARG A 390 -14.21 3.50 -12.71
N ASN A 391 -15.01 2.61 -13.30
CA ASN A 391 -15.84 2.94 -14.46
C ASN A 391 -16.91 3.96 -14.07
N PHE A 392 -17.53 3.79 -12.91
CA PHE A 392 -18.53 4.69 -12.37
C PHE A 392 -17.98 6.11 -12.17
N THR A 393 -16.92 6.27 -11.37
CA THR A 393 -16.27 7.58 -11.15
C THR A 393 -15.85 8.20 -12.48
N TYR A 394 -15.28 7.43 -13.41
CA TYR A 394 -14.84 7.95 -14.70
C TYR A 394 -15.99 8.56 -15.53
N VAL A 395 -17.15 7.90 -15.58
CA VAL A 395 -18.33 8.38 -16.33
C VAL A 395 -18.97 9.60 -15.66
N PHE A 396 -19.01 9.63 -14.33
CA PHE A 396 -19.74 10.63 -13.56
C PHE A 396 -18.90 11.82 -13.07
N ARG A 397 -17.56 11.81 -13.24
CA ARG A 397 -16.66 12.87 -12.75
C ARG A 397 -16.97 14.27 -13.30
N ASP A 398 -17.47 14.36 -14.53
CA ASP A 398 -17.70 15.62 -15.24
C ASP A 398 -19.13 16.16 -14.99
N MET A 399 -19.84 15.63 -13.99
CA MET A 399 -21.19 16.04 -13.65
C MET A 399 -21.23 17.46 -13.09
N GLN A 400 -22.14 18.29 -13.61
CA GLN A 400 -22.34 19.67 -13.19
C GLN A 400 -23.30 19.81 -11.99
N SER A 401 -23.11 19.00 -10.94
CA SER A 401 -23.83 19.15 -9.66
C SER A 401 -22.86 18.96 -8.50
N ARG A 402 -22.79 19.96 -7.61
CA ARG A 402 -21.91 19.90 -6.44
C ARG A 402 -22.39 18.84 -5.45
N GLU A 403 -23.70 18.69 -5.34
CA GLU A 403 -24.36 17.76 -4.42
C GLU A 403 -24.16 16.31 -4.86
N ALA A 404 -24.19 16.03 -6.16
CA ALA A 404 -23.92 14.70 -6.72
C ALA A 404 -22.42 14.36 -6.66
N LEU A 405 -21.54 15.32 -6.94
CA LEU A 405 -20.09 15.13 -6.77
C LEU A 405 -19.71 14.89 -5.30
N ALA A 406 -20.40 15.53 -4.35
CA ALA A 406 -20.21 15.25 -2.92
C ALA A 406 -20.66 13.84 -2.53
N ALA A 407 -21.78 13.35 -3.07
CA ALA A 407 -22.22 11.97 -2.86
C ALA A 407 -21.25 10.96 -3.50
N LEU A 408 -20.72 11.26 -4.70
CA LEU A 408 -19.69 10.44 -5.33
C LEU A 408 -18.43 10.33 -4.44
N ALA A 409 -17.94 11.46 -3.91
CA ALA A 409 -16.79 11.45 -3.01
C ALA A 409 -17.05 10.66 -1.71
N ASN A 410 -18.29 10.68 -1.20
CA ASN A 410 -18.68 9.85 -0.06
C ASN A 410 -18.59 8.36 -0.38
N ILE A 411 -19.12 7.94 -1.54
CA ILE A 411 -19.07 6.54 -2.00
C ILE A 411 -17.60 6.07 -2.06
N GLU A 412 -16.71 6.85 -2.67
CA GLU A 412 -15.28 6.54 -2.73
C GLU A 412 -14.67 6.37 -1.33
N GLN A 413 -15.02 7.26 -0.40
CA GLN A 413 -14.56 7.17 0.98
C GLN A 413 -15.13 5.93 1.71
N THR A 414 -16.38 5.53 1.43
CA THR A 414 -16.99 4.32 2.02
C THR A 414 -16.30 3.06 1.53
N ILE A 415 -16.02 2.99 0.24
CA ILE A 415 -15.29 1.88 -0.38
C ILE A 415 -13.88 1.77 0.21
N GLU A 416 -13.17 2.89 0.42
CA GLU A 416 -11.86 2.89 1.08
C GLU A 416 -11.92 2.35 2.52
N ALA A 417 -12.96 2.73 3.27
CA ALA A 417 -13.14 2.27 4.63
C ALA A 417 -13.52 0.77 4.70
N LEU A 418 -14.34 0.29 3.76
CA LEU A 418 -14.62 -1.13 3.58
C LEU A 418 -13.35 -1.90 3.26
N ARG A 419 -12.54 -1.40 2.32
CA ARG A 419 -11.24 -1.98 1.97
C ARG A 419 -10.35 -2.11 3.21
N SER A 420 -10.18 -1.02 3.95
CA SER A 420 -9.35 -0.97 5.16
C SER A 420 -9.87 -1.93 6.22
N SER A 421 -11.19 -1.99 6.42
CA SER A 421 -11.85 -2.89 7.37
C SER A 421 -11.66 -4.36 7.01
N MET A 422 -11.67 -4.68 5.72
CA MET A 422 -11.41 -6.02 5.23
C MET A 422 -9.92 -6.31 5.03
N GLN A 423 -9.05 -5.32 5.21
CA GLN A 423 -7.61 -5.38 4.94
C GLN A 423 -7.28 -5.89 3.52
N VAL A 424 -8.10 -5.55 2.54
CA VAL A 424 -7.82 -5.88 1.13
C VAL A 424 -6.75 -4.92 0.63
N GLN A 425 -5.57 -5.43 0.29
CA GLN A 425 -4.49 -4.59 -0.25
C GLN A 425 -4.82 -4.14 -1.67
N THR A 426 -4.62 -2.85 -1.94
CA THR A 426 -4.94 -2.24 -3.23
C THR A 426 -3.96 -2.67 -4.32
N ASP A 427 -4.45 -3.25 -5.42
CA ASP A 427 -3.66 -3.46 -6.66
C ASP A 427 -3.50 -2.14 -7.48
N GLN A 428 -3.75 -0.97 -6.89
CA GLN A 428 -3.80 0.31 -7.63
C GLN A 428 -2.46 1.06 -7.59
N PHE A 429 -2.04 1.51 -8.78
CA PHE A 429 -0.97 2.47 -8.96
C PHE A 429 -1.28 3.77 -8.20
N ASP A 430 -0.64 3.96 -7.04
CA ASP A 430 -0.72 5.19 -6.26
C ASP A 430 0.01 6.31 -7.00
N ARG A 431 -0.75 7.03 -7.82
CA ARG A 431 -0.23 8.10 -8.67
C ARG A 431 0.31 9.29 -7.86
N ARG A 432 -0.23 9.53 -6.66
CA ARG A 432 0.22 10.64 -5.81
C ARG A 432 1.59 10.32 -5.26
N ARG A 433 1.76 9.15 -4.66
CA ARG A 433 3.06 8.67 -4.21
C ARG A 433 4.05 8.57 -5.37
N ALA A 434 3.62 8.11 -6.54
CA ALA A 434 4.47 8.08 -7.73
C ALA A 434 4.91 9.48 -8.17
N ALA A 435 4.04 10.51 -8.06
CA ALA A 435 4.38 11.90 -8.39
C ALA A 435 5.41 12.47 -7.42
N ASP A 436 5.20 12.28 -6.10
CA ASP A 436 6.15 12.74 -5.07
C ASP A 436 7.53 12.09 -5.26
N LEU A 437 7.54 10.80 -5.58
CA LEU A 437 8.76 10.04 -5.84
C LEU A 437 9.44 10.51 -7.15
N ALA A 438 8.68 10.79 -8.20
CA ALA A 438 9.18 11.34 -9.47
C ALA A 438 9.81 12.72 -9.28
N ALA A 439 9.17 13.60 -8.52
CA ALA A 439 9.67 14.92 -8.18
C ALA A 439 10.99 14.86 -7.38
N SER A 440 11.10 13.90 -6.46
CA SER A 440 12.31 13.63 -5.71
C SER A 440 13.48 13.18 -6.61
N VAL A 441 13.21 12.26 -7.56
CA VAL A 441 14.21 11.83 -8.54
C VAL A 441 14.61 12.98 -9.45
N GLU A 442 13.68 13.82 -9.89
CA GLU A 442 13.95 14.98 -10.75
C GLU A 442 14.90 15.97 -10.05
N THR A 443 14.55 16.35 -8.83
CA THR A 443 15.36 17.25 -7.99
C THR A 443 16.77 16.69 -7.76
N THR A 444 16.87 15.37 -7.54
CA THR A 444 18.16 14.73 -7.30
C THR A 444 18.99 14.60 -8.59
N ALA A 445 18.33 14.41 -9.74
CA ALA A 445 18.97 14.40 -11.05
C ALA A 445 19.57 15.78 -11.42
N ASP A 446 18.91 16.88 -11.05
CA ASP A 446 19.47 18.24 -11.18
C ASP A 446 20.74 18.42 -10.34
N GLN A 447 20.70 17.96 -9.08
CA GLN A 447 21.87 18.01 -8.20
C GLN A 447 23.02 17.16 -8.75
N LEU A 448 22.70 16.03 -9.39
CA LEU A 448 23.68 15.16 -10.02
C LEU A 448 24.34 15.83 -11.23
N GLU A 449 23.56 16.50 -12.08
CA GLU A 449 24.08 17.27 -13.22
C GLU A 449 25.10 18.32 -12.74
N TRP A 450 24.77 19.05 -11.69
CA TRP A 450 25.67 20.05 -11.13
C TRP A 450 26.97 19.42 -10.59
N ALA A 451 26.86 18.35 -9.79
CA ALA A 451 28.01 17.68 -9.20
C ALA A 451 28.91 17.01 -10.27
N ALA A 452 28.31 16.39 -11.30
CA ALA A 452 29.03 15.75 -12.38
C ALA A 452 29.73 16.78 -13.29
N ASN A 453 29.08 17.92 -13.58
CA ASN A 453 29.73 19.03 -14.28
C ASN A 453 30.93 19.58 -13.52
N ARG A 454 30.82 19.73 -12.20
CA ARG A 454 31.93 20.17 -11.34
C ARG A 454 33.10 19.19 -11.41
N TRP A 455 32.81 17.89 -11.23
CA TRP A 455 33.82 16.83 -11.32
C TRP A 455 34.52 16.81 -12.68
N LEU A 456 33.75 16.71 -13.77
CA LEU A 456 34.29 16.57 -15.13
C LEU A 456 34.94 17.84 -15.67
N SER A 457 34.77 18.98 -15.00
CA SER A 457 35.50 20.22 -15.30
C SER A 457 36.85 20.29 -14.58
N ARG A 458 36.97 19.61 -13.43
CA ARG A 458 38.23 19.50 -12.67
C ARG A 458 39.11 18.36 -13.18
N ASP A 459 38.49 17.28 -13.61
CA ASP A 459 39.15 16.07 -14.08
C ASP A 459 38.61 15.68 -15.47
N PRO A 460 39.23 16.16 -16.56
CA PRO A 460 38.76 15.94 -17.91
C PRO A 460 38.94 14.48 -18.34
N GLN A 461 37.83 13.75 -18.39
CA GLN A 461 37.80 12.36 -18.83
C GLN A 461 37.47 12.24 -20.33
N SER A 462 37.97 11.20 -21.00
CA SER A 462 37.69 10.94 -22.43
C SER A 462 36.20 10.73 -22.72
N PHE A 463 35.44 10.29 -21.73
CA PHE A 463 33.98 10.08 -21.79
C PHE A 463 33.16 11.29 -21.31
N ARG A 464 33.78 12.43 -21.01
CA ARG A 464 33.13 13.62 -20.43
C ARG A 464 31.84 14.01 -21.15
N ASN A 465 31.91 14.20 -22.47
CA ASN A 465 30.76 14.67 -23.26
C ASN A 465 29.62 13.63 -23.26
N ALA A 466 29.96 12.33 -23.36
CA ALA A 466 28.98 11.26 -23.33
C ALA A 466 28.29 11.15 -21.96
N CYS A 467 29.05 11.31 -20.87
CA CYS A 467 28.51 11.31 -19.50
C CYS A 467 27.55 12.49 -19.28
N LEU A 468 27.96 13.72 -19.61
CA LEU A 468 27.12 14.91 -19.47
C LEU A 468 25.86 14.84 -20.34
N GLN A 469 25.97 14.31 -21.56
CA GLN A 469 24.81 14.08 -22.44
C GLN A 469 23.84 13.07 -21.83
N SER A 470 24.33 11.96 -21.27
CA SER A 470 23.51 10.93 -20.63
C SER A 470 22.79 11.47 -19.39
N ILE A 471 23.47 12.31 -18.58
CA ILE A 471 22.86 12.94 -17.40
C ILE A 471 21.76 13.94 -17.82
N LYS A 472 22.02 14.75 -18.86
CA LYS A 472 21.01 15.68 -19.39
C LYS A 472 19.79 14.95 -19.97
N GLN A 473 20.02 13.84 -20.66
CA GLN A 473 18.96 12.97 -21.17
C GLN A 473 18.13 12.38 -20.03
N MET A 474 18.79 11.84 -19.01
CA MET A 474 18.13 11.32 -17.82
C MET A 474 17.25 12.38 -17.16
N ARG A 475 17.77 13.59 -16.92
CA ARG A 475 16.95 14.68 -16.34
C ARG A 475 15.71 14.97 -17.18
N THR A 476 15.87 15.05 -18.49
CA THR A 476 14.75 15.30 -19.40
C THR A 476 13.69 14.20 -19.31
N GLN A 477 14.12 12.94 -19.25
CA GLN A 477 13.22 11.79 -19.09
C GLN A 477 12.53 11.78 -17.72
N THR A 478 13.22 12.14 -16.64
CA THR A 478 12.60 12.25 -15.31
C THR A 478 11.53 13.33 -15.27
N ALA A 479 11.81 14.51 -15.84
CA ALA A 479 10.83 15.60 -15.93
C ALA A 479 9.61 15.19 -16.79
N GLN A 480 9.84 14.50 -17.92
CA GLN A 480 8.76 13.97 -18.76
C GLN A 480 7.90 12.94 -18.03
N LEU A 481 8.54 12.04 -17.27
CA LEU A 481 7.85 11.03 -16.48
C LEU A 481 7.02 11.67 -15.37
N HIS A 482 7.59 12.62 -14.63
CA HIS A 482 6.90 13.37 -13.58
C HIS A 482 5.69 14.14 -14.15
N GLN A 483 5.87 14.86 -15.25
CA GLN A 483 4.76 15.55 -15.94
C GLN A 483 3.72 14.58 -16.50
N GLY A 484 4.14 13.40 -16.98
CA GLY A 484 3.22 12.35 -17.40
C GLY A 484 2.37 11.81 -16.26
N ILE A 485 2.97 11.63 -15.08
CA ILE A 485 2.26 11.17 -13.87
C ILE A 485 1.21 12.21 -13.45
N ILE A 486 1.58 13.49 -13.36
CA ILE A 486 0.66 14.58 -13.01
C ILE A 486 -0.41 14.77 -14.08
N GLY A 487 0.00 14.80 -15.35
CA GLY A 487 -0.84 15.10 -16.50
C GLY A 487 -1.77 13.97 -16.91
N GLY A 488 -1.76 12.85 -16.19
CA GLY A 488 -2.75 11.81 -16.39
C GLY A 488 -2.38 10.72 -17.39
N ALA A 489 -1.10 10.61 -17.80
CA ALA A 489 -0.65 9.64 -18.81
C ALA A 489 -0.97 8.19 -18.42
N SER A 490 -1.31 7.37 -19.42
CA SER A 490 -1.66 5.96 -19.19
C SER A 490 -0.50 5.18 -18.56
N VAL A 491 -0.82 4.17 -17.75
CA VAL A 491 0.19 3.30 -17.09
C VAL A 491 1.17 2.69 -18.10
N ASN A 492 0.68 2.31 -19.29
CA ASN A 492 1.54 1.80 -20.36
C ASN A 492 2.56 2.83 -20.88
N GLN A 493 2.16 4.10 -21.01
CA GLN A 493 3.08 5.17 -21.42
C GLN A 493 4.10 5.44 -20.31
N LEU A 494 3.64 5.55 -19.07
CA LEU A 494 4.49 5.72 -17.90
C LEU A 494 5.50 4.57 -17.77
N ARG A 495 5.10 3.33 -18.07
CA ARG A 495 5.95 2.15 -18.04
C ARG A 495 7.08 2.25 -19.05
N VAL A 496 6.78 2.60 -20.31
CA VAL A 496 7.81 2.79 -21.34
C VAL A 496 8.79 3.90 -20.93
N GLN A 497 8.28 5.00 -20.40
CA GLN A 497 9.12 6.11 -19.92
C GLN A 497 10.00 5.71 -18.73
N SER A 498 9.46 4.92 -17.80
CA SER A 498 10.18 4.43 -16.63
C SER A 498 11.31 3.45 -17.01
N GLU A 499 11.07 2.53 -17.94
CA GLU A 499 12.08 1.62 -18.48
C GLU A 499 13.23 2.40 -19.16
N GLN A 500 12.89 3.35 -20.03
CA GLN A 500 13.87 4.20 -20.72
C GLN A 500 14.71 5.03 -19.75
N LEU A 501 14.08 5.56 -18.70
CA LEU A 501 14.75 6.30 -17.65
C LEU A 501 15.72 5.40 -16.87
N TYR A 502 15.32 4.17 -16.57
CA TYR A 502 16.16 3.19 -15.87
C TYR A 502 17.38 2.79 -16.69
N ASP A 503 17.22 2.52 -17.98
CA ASP A 503 18.33 2.20 -18.88
C ASP A 503 19.34 3.36 -19.02
N THR A 504 18.81 4.59 -19.09
CA THR A 504 19.64 5.80 -19.12
C THR A 504 20.36 6.00 -17.79
N TRP A 505 19.70 5.73 -16.67
CA TRP A 505 20.31 5.76 -15.35
C TRP A 505 21.47 4.76 -15.23
N ARG A 506 21.29 3.52 -15.68
CA ARG A 506 22.35 2.49 -15.69
C ARG A 506 23.58 2.97 -16.48
N THR A 507 23.36 3.65 -17.59
CA THR A 507 24.43 4.24 -18.42
C THR A 507 25.16 5.35 -17.68
N VAL A 508 24.42 6.29 -17.07
CA VAL A 508 24.99 7.36 -16.23
C VAL A 508 25.81 6.78 -15.08
N TYR A 509 25.24 5.81 -14.37
CA TYR A 509 25.85 5.16 -13.23
C TYR A 509 27.20 4.53 -13.56
N ASN A 510 27.30 3.84 -14.70
CA ASN A 510 28.56 3.26 -15.20
C ASN A 510 29.67 4.29 -15.45
N TYR A 511 29.34 5.56 -15.69
CA TYR A 511 30.32 6.64 -15.73
C TYR A 511 30.70 7.14 -14.33
N LEU A 512 29.73 7.28 -13.43
CA LEU A 512 29.94 7.82 -12.08
C LEU A 512 30.89 6.94 -11.25
N ILE A 513 30.81 5.61 -11.38
CA ILE A 513 31.70 4.68 -10.65
C ILE A 513 33.18 4.87 -10.99
N LYS A 514 33.48 5.46 -12.15
CA LYS A 514 34.86 5.74 -12.62
C LYS A 514 35.47 6.99 -11.97
N CYS A 515 34.68 7.77 -11.22
CA CYS A 515 35.19 8.94 -10.52
C CYS A 515 36.16 8.53 -9.41
N GLN A 516 37.41 9.01 -9.46
CA GLN A 516 38.45 8.75 -8.45
C GLN A 516 38.84 10.00 -7.65
N THR A 517 38.06 11.09 -7.79
CA THR A 517 38.37 12.40 -7.19
C THR A 517 37.58 12.64 -5.90
N ASP A 518 37.84 13.78 -5.23
CA ASP A 518 37.11 14.24 -4.04
C ASP A 518 35.60 14.45 -4.27
N ASP A 519 35.15 14.48 -5.53
CA ASP A 519 33.74 14.59 -5.89
C ASP A 519 32.99 13.24 -5.83
N ARG A 520 33.71 12.10 -5.84
CA ARG A 520 33.16 10.74 -5.73
C ARG A 520 32.17 10.62 -4.56
N PRO A 521 32.47 11.17 -3.37
CA PRO A 521 31.53 11.27 -2.26
C PRO A 521 30.15 11.85 -2.54
N THR A 522 30.13 12.97 -3.24
CA THR A 522 28.90 13.70 -3.50
C THR A 522 28.07 12.95 -4.54
N LEU A 523 28.74 12.44 -5.59
CA LEU A 523 28.11 11.65 -6.66
C LEU A 523 27.52 10.33 -6.14
N GLY A 524 28.22 9.66 -5.21
CA GLY A 524 27.72 8.46 -4.54
C GLY A 524 26.42 8.72 -3.75
N ARG A 525 26.38 9.83 -2.98
CA ARG A 525 25.18 10.24 -2.20
C ARG A 525 24.00 10.72 -3.06
N LEU A 526 24.24 11.07 -4.32
CA LEU A 526 23.14 11.41 -5.23
C LEU A 526 22.62 10.13 -5.88
N SER A 527 23.54 9.26 -6.33
CA SER A 527 23.22 7.94 -6.87
C SER A 527 22.43 7.08 -5.86
N SER A 528 22.78 7.18 -4.58
CA SER A 528 22.10 6.53 -3.47
C SER A 528 20.63 6.84 -3.32
N LYS A 529 20.25 8.05 -3.69
CA LYS A 529 18.88 8.53 -3.58
C LYS A 529 18.11 8.22 -4.85
N ILE A 530 18.77 8.31 -6.00
CA ILE A 530 18.17 8.08 -7.30
C ILE A 530 17.86 6.59 -7.52
N THR A 531 18.79 5.66 -7.25
CA THR A 531 18.59 4.24 -7.58
C THR A 531 17.36 3.63 -6.87
N PRO A 532 17.21 3.72 -5.53
CA PRO A 532 16.06 3.13 -4.85
C PRO A 532 14.74 3.78 -5.27
N ALA A 533 14.76 5.10 -5.49
CA ALA A 533 13.58 5.83 -5.92
C ALA A 533 13.16 5.44 -7.35
N LEU A 534 14.09 5.32 -8.30
CA LEU A 534 13.77 4.85 -9.65
C LEU A 534 13.24 3.42 -9.67
N VAL A 535 13.80 2.56 -8.82
CA VAL A 535 13.34 1.18 -8.64
C VAL A 535 11.91 1.15 -8.11
N GLU A 536 11.65 1.87 -7.02
CA GLU A 536 10.31 1.95 -6.44
C GLU A 536 9.31 2.51 -7.45
N LEU A 537 9.67 3.60 -8.14
CA LEU A 537 8.84 4.22 -9.18
C LEU A 537 8.56 3.28 -10.35
N ARG A 538 9.56 2.53 -10.81
CA ARG A 538 9.39 1.51 -11.85
C ARG A 538 8.49 0.38 -11.37
N THR A 539 8.70 -0.13 -10.17
CA THR A 539 7.83 -1.18 -9.62
C THR A 539 6.39 -0.69 -9.51
N MET A 540 6.17 0.53 -9.01
CA MET A 540 4.84 1.13 -8.93
C MET A 540 4.16 1.27 -10.30
N ILE A 541 4.91 1.67 -11.33
CA ILE A 541 4.36 1.90 -12.68
C ILE A 541 4.17 0.59 -13.47
N THR A 542 4.93 -0.45 -13.14
CA THR A 542 4.85 -1.77 -13.81
C THR A 542 3.79 -2.67 -13.17
N GLN A 543 3.27 -2.29 -11.99
CA GLN A 543 2.08 -2.87 -11.34
C GLN A 543 0.83 -2.73 -12.23
#